data_AF-A0A5C2SP46-F1
#
_entry.id   AF-A0A5C2SP46-F1
#
_cell.length_a   1.000
_cell.length_b   1.000
_cell.length_c   1.000
_cell.angle_alpha   90.00
_cell.angle_beta   90.00
_cell.angle_gamma   90.00
#
_symmetry.space_group_name_H-M   'P 1'
#
loop_
_entity.id
_entity.type
_entity.pdbx_description
1 polymer ?
#
loop_
_entity_poly.entity_id
_entity_poly.type
_entity_poly.pdbx_seq_one_letter_code
_entity_poly.pdbx_strand_id
1 'polypeptide(L)'
;MNNVLTGLEKNQCIHNGTPCARCTILPSPICCSLCSPTHPIWRLLTLADELSETTINLRASNVNTNYKMTPRDDAFRHALHMFRSEEMAKRFGRVHLVNLGPGDIMGNSVLMRILACALASKIHSIEALDHETKWGLTQELGQHVLTLIDK
;
A
#
# COMPACT_ATOMS: atom_id res chain seq x y z
N MET A 1 -36.41 -13.47 28.43
CA MET A 1 -36.46 -14.26 27.20
C MET A 1 -35.24 -13.90 26.35
N ASN A 2 -34.52 -14.95 25.93
CA ASN A 2 -33.53 -15.03 24.85
C ASN A 2 -32.14 -14.42 25.14
N ASN A 3 -31.20 -15.23 25.62
CA ASN A 3 -30.25 -16.08 24.87
C ASN A 3 -29.15 -15.28 24.16
N VAL A 4 -27.95 -15.29 24.73
CA VAL A 4 -26.71 -15.33 23.95
C VAL A 4 -25.89 -16.53 24.43
N LEU A 5 -25.60 -17.37 23.44
CA LEU A 5 -25.04 -18.70 23.51
C LEU A 5 -23.57 -18.69 23.97
N THR A 6 -23.30 -19.57 24.94
CA THR A 6 -22.21 -20.56 24.96
C THR A 6 -21.07 -20.37 23.96
N GLY A 7 -19.86 -20.17 24.49
CA GLY A 7 -18.65 -20.19 23.66
C GLY A 7 -17.33 -20.13 24.42
N LEU A 8 -17.21 -20.75 25.61
CA LEU A 8 -15.90 -20.97 26.27
C LEU A 8 -15.87 -22.34 26.97
N GLU A 9 -16.37 -23.37 26.30
CA GLU A 9 -16.09 -24.76 26.68
C GLU A 9 -14.91 -25.26 25.85
N LYS A 10 -13.75 -25.33 26.49
CA LYS A 10 -12.73 -26.39 26.40
C LYS A 10 -11.39 -25.79 26.82
N ASN A 11 -10.74 -26.44 27.79
CA ASN A 11 -9.41 -26.16 28.35
C ASN A 11 -9.39 -25.50 29.75
N GLN A 12 -10.33 -25.84 30.64
CA GLN A 12 -10.09 -25.67 32.08
C GLN A 12 -9.28 -26.87 32.62
N CYS A 13 -8.03 -26.65 32.98
CA CYS A 13 -7.26 -27.60 33.78
C CYS A 13 -7.75 -27.53 35.24
N ILE A 14 -8.76 -28.33 35.57
CA ILE A 14 -9.25 -28.49 36.95
C ILE A 14 -8.38 -29.54 37.64
N HIS A 15 -7.60 -29.15 38.66
CA HIS A 15 -6.90 -30.08 39.55
C HIS A 15 -7.61 -30.03 40.91
N ASN A 16 -8.21 -31.16 41.34
CA ASN A 16 -8.91 -31.29 42.63
C ASN A 16 -9.96 -30.18 42.90
N GLY A 17 -10.81 -29.88 41.93
CA GLY A 17 -11.90 -28.91 42.10
C GLY A 17 -11.47 -27.45 42.29
N THR A 18 -10.16 -27.16 42.20
CA THR A 18 -9.63 -25.80 42.34
C THR A 18 -8.99 -25.38 41.01
N PRO A 19 -9.29 -24.18 40.47
CA PRO A 19 -8.63 -23.70 39.25
C PRO A 19 -7.14 -23.52 39.51
N CYS A 20 -6.29 -24.06 38.63
CA CYS A 20 -4.85 -23.96 38.84
C CYS A 20 -4.36 -22.52 38.62
N ALA A 21 -3.33 -22.11 39.37
CA ALA A 21 -2.73 -20.77 39.24
C ALA A 21 -2.16 -20.49 37.83
N ARG A 22 -1.95 -21.55 37.02
CA ARG A 22 -1.45 -21.44 35.65
C ARG A 22 -2.55 -21.09 34.64
N CYS A 23 -3.81 -21.41 34.94
CA CYS A 23 -4.98 -21.13 34.09
C CYS A 23 -5.80 -19.93 34.59
N THR A 24 -5.50 -19.43 35.80
CA THR A 24 -6.18 -18.28 36.38
C THR A 24 -5.40 -17.02 35.99
N ILE A 25 -5.86 -16.32 34.96
CA ILE A 25 -5.32 -15.01 34.61
C ILE A 25 -5.80 -14.03 35.68
N LEU A 26 -4.90 -13.61 36.57
CA LEU A 26 -5.22 -12.58 37.54
C LEU A 26 -5.35 -11.24 36.81
N PRO A 27 -6.45 -10.50 36.97
CA PRO A 27 -6.58 -9.19 36.34
C PRO A 27 -5.48 -8.27 36.88
N SER A 28 -4.83 -7.53 35.98
CA SER A 28 -3.83 -6.55 36.37
C SER A 28 -4.45 -5.53 37.35
N PRO A 29 -3.72 -5.11 38.39
CA PRO A 29 -4.22 -4.08 39.31
C PRO A 29 -4.38 -2.71 38.61
N ILE A 30 -3.80 -2.57 37.41
CA ILE A 30 -3.91 -1.41 36.54
C ILE A 30 -4.76 -1.82 35.34
N CYS A 31 -5.97 -1.27 35.22
CA CYS A 31 -6.78 -1.41 34.01
C CYS A 31 -6.28 -0.40 32.97
N CYS A 32 -5.86 -0.87 31.80
CA CYS A 32 -5.72 0.02 30.66
C CYS A 32 -7.11 0.31 30.06
N SER A 33 -7.21 1.40 29.30
CA SER A 33 -8.43 1.86 28.63
C SER A 33 -9.13 0.80 27.77
N LEU A 34 -8.41 -0.26 27.38
CA LEU A 34 -8.92 -1.38 26.59
C LEU A 34 -9.80 -2.35 27.41
N CYS A 35 -9.61 -2.40 28.73
CA CYS A 35 -10.33 -3.32 29.61
C CYS A 35 -11.68 -2.76 30.08
N SER A 36 -11.97 -1.48 29.82
CA SER A 36 -13.24 -0.85 30.17
C SER A 36 -14.06 -0.59 28.90
N PRO A 37 -15.19 -1.28 28.69
CA PRO A 37 -16.05 -1.09 27.52
C PRO A 37 -16.72 0.29 27.49
N THR A 38 -16.70 1.03 28.61
CA THR A 38 -17.21 2.40 28.73
C THR A 38 -16.12 3.46 28.68
N HIS A 39 -14.87 3.08 28.38
CA HIS A 39 -13.77 4.05 28.33
C HIS A 39 -13.97 5.08 27.20
N PRO A 40 -13.75 6.39 27.44
CA PRO A 40 -13.98 7.45 26.46
C PRO A 40 -13.25 7.28 25.12
N ILE A 41 -12.12 6.56 25.12
CA ILE A 41 -11.33 6.26 23.91
C ILE A 41 -12.14 5.53 22.83
N TRP A 42 -13.15 4.75 23.21
CA TRP A 42 -14.01 4.04 22.26
C TRP A 42 -14.95 4.99 21.49
N ARG A 43 -15.28 6.16 22.05
CA ARG A 43 -16.08 7.20 21.37
C ARG A 43 -15.31 7.87 20.22
N LEU A 44 -13.97 7.85 20.26
CA LEU A 44 -13.15 8.36 19.16
C LEU A 44 -13.25 7.47 17.92
N LEU A 45 -13.48 6.17 18.08
CA LEU A 45 -13.63 5.25 16.96
C LEU A 45 -14.96 5.42 16.22
N THR A 46 -16.01 5.90 16.90
CA THR A 46 -17.33 6.15 16.29
C THR A 46 -17.40 7.47 15.52
N LEU A 47 -16.46 8.39 15.77
CA LEU A 47 -16.37 9.69 15.07
C LEU A 47 -15.81 9.58 13.64
N ALA A 48 -15.29 8.42 13.26
CA ALA A 48 -14.68 8.19 11.95
C ALA A 48 -15.70 8.08 10.79
N ASP A 49 -16.99 8.02 11.07
CA ASP A 49 -18.03 7.78 10.04
C ASP A 49 -18.50 9.07 9.33
N GLU A 50 -18.28 10.26 9.92
CA GLU A 50 -18.87 11.51 9.39
C GLU A 50 -17.98 12.33 8.43
N LEU A 51 -16.84 11.78 7.98
CA LEU A 51 -15.94 12.50 7.06
C LEU A 51 -15.36 11.56 6.00
N SER A 52 -16.25 10.88 5.28
CA SER A 52 -15.91 10.33 3.97
C SER A 52 -16.80 10.99 2.93
N GLU A 53 -16.47 12.24 2.62
CA GLU A 53 -16.86 12.82 1.34
C GLU A 53 -16.31 11.86 0.29
N THR A 54 -17.20 11.09 -0.32
CA THR A 54 -16.82 10.00 -1.23
C THR A 54 -16.25 10.65 -2.48
N THR A 55 -14.95 10.95 -2.46
CA THR A 55 -14.19 11.26 -3.65
C THR A 55 -14.47 10.13 -4.62
N ILE A 56 -15.18 10.42 -5.69
CA ILE A 56 -15.44 9.48 -6.78
C ILE A 56 -14.06 8.99 -7.20
N ASN A 57 -13.71 7.78 -6.78
CA ASN A 57 -12.41 7.19 -7.03
C ASN A 57 -12.45 6.80 -8.51
N LEU A 58 -12.09 7.76 -9.37
CA LEU A 58 -11.96 7.54 -10.80
C LEU A 58 -10.98 6.39 -10.95
N ARG A 59 -11.47 5.29 -11.52
CA ARG A 59 -10.67 4.09 -11.69
C ARG A 59 -9.63 4.38 -12.76
N ALA A 60 -8.40 3.95 -12.51
CA ALA A 60 -7.35 3.95 -13.50
C ALA A 60 -7.83 3.19 -14.76
N SER A 61 -7.42 3.67 -15.93
CA SER A 61 -7.92 3.16 -17.20
C SER A 61 -7.68 1.66 -17.37
N ASN A 62 -8.61 0.97 -18.04
CA ASN A 62 -8.31 -0.37 -18.54
C ASN A 62 -7.34 -0.24 -19.72
N VAL A 63 -6.18 -0.89 -19.63
CA VAL A 63 -5.14 -0.88 -20.65
C VAL A 63 -4.78 -2.33 -20.96
N ASN A 64 -4.74 -2.65 -22.26
CA ASN A 64 -4.37 -3.98 -22.71
C ASN A 64 -2.89 -4.25 -22.43
N THR A 65 -2.61 -5.24 -21.59
CA THR A 65 -1.23 -5.67 -21.26
C THR A 65 -0.66 -6.66 -22.26
N ASN A 66 -1.49 -7.23 -23.15
CA ASN A 66 -1.09 -8.16 -24.19
C ASN A 66 -0.84 -7.41 -25.51
N TYR A 67 0.19 -6.56 -25.52
CA TYR A 67 0.66 -5.88 -26.72
C TYR A 67 1.97 -6.50 -27.22
N LYS A 68 2.23 -6.40 -28.53
CA LYS A 68 3.49 -6.83 -29.12
C LYS A 68 4.50 -5.69 -29.01
N MET A 69 5.56 -5.88 -28.23
CA MET A 69 6.64 -4.90 -28.11
C MET A 69 7.29 -4.64 -29.46
N THR A 70 7.29 -3.38 -29.86
CA THR A 70 8.11 -2.88 -30.97
C THR A 70 9.52 -2.54 -30.45
N PRO A 71 10.52 -2.39 -31.33
CA PRO A 71 11.86 -1.94 -30.93
C PRO A 71 11.84 -0.57 -30.24
N ARG A 72 10.89 0.31 -30.59
CA ARG A 72 10.71 1.60 -29.92
C ARG A 72 10.26 1.43 -28.47
N ASP A 73 9.32 0.51 -28.23
CA ASP A 73 8.78 0.25 -26.90
C ASP A 73 9.83 -0.37 -25.98
N ASP A 74 10.70 -1.22 -26.54
CA ASP A 74 11.83 -1.78 -25.81
C ASP A 74 12.88 -0.72 -25.46
N ALA A 75 13.18 0.19 -26.39
CA ALA A 75 14.05 1.34 -26.12
C ALA A 75 13.47 2.24 -25.02
N PHE A 76 12.16 2.50 -25.05
CA PHE A 76 11.48 3.26 -24.01
C PHE A 76 11.50 2.55 -22.66
N ARG A 77 11.24 1.24 -22.63
CA ARG A 77 11.39 0.41 -21.42
C ARG A 77 12.81 0.46 -20.86
N HIS A 78 13.81 0.37 -21.73
CA HIS A 78 15.21 0.47 -21.34
C HIS A 78 15.54 1.86 -20.77
N ALA A 79 15.04 2.93 -21.39
CA ALA A 79 15.19 4.29 -20.89
C ALA A 79 14.57 4.47 -19.50
N LEU A 80 13.39 3.88 -19.24
CA LEU A 80 12.78 3.88 -17.89
C LEU A 80 13.63 3.12 -16.87
N HIS A 81 14.22 1.98 -17.26
CA HIS A 81 15.14 1.23 -16.39
C HIS A 81 16.42 2.01 -16.06
N MET A 82 16.98 2.72 -17.03
CA MET A 82 18.13 3.59 -16.84
C MET A 82 17.78 4.75 -15.91
N PHE A 83 16.67 5.44 -16.19
CA PHE A 83 16.16 6.55 -15.39
C PHE A 83 16.04 6.20 -13.91
N ARG A 84 15.36 5.10 -13.57
CA ARG A 84 15.21 4.69 -12.16
C ARG A 84 16.54 4.30 -11.49
N SER A 85 17.51 3.82 -12.27
CA SER A 85 18.83 3.46 -11.75
C SER A 85 19.69 4.69 -11.49
N GLU A 86 19.65 5.66 -12.40
CA GLU A 86 20.32 6.95 -12.26
C GLU A 86 19.77 7.76 -11.08
N GLU A 87 18.44 7.83 -10.94
CA GLU A 87 17.81 8.52 -9.81
C GLU A 87 18.11 7.82 -8.47
N MET A 88 18.18 6.50 -8.43
CA MET A 88 18.58 5.76 -7.22
C MET A 88 20.02 6.07 -6.84
N ALA A 89 20.94 6.06 -7.82
CA ALA A 89 22.34 6.41 -7.59
C ALA A 89 22.50 7.88 -7.16
N LYS A 90 21.67 8.78 -7.68
CA LYS A 90 21.70 10.22 -7.34
C LYS A 90 21.19 10.50 -5.93
N ARG A 91 20.08 9.87 -5.50
CA ARG A 91 19.46 10.13 -4.19
C ARG A 91 20.13 9.37 -3.05
N PHE A 92 20.49 8.11 -3.28
CA PHE A 92 20.96 7.21 -2.22
C PHE A 92 22.42 6.79 -2.43
N GLY A 93 23.03 7.12 -3.56
CA GLY A 93 24.40 6.71 -3.87
C GLY A 93 24.48 5.33 -4.52
N ARG A 94 25.64 5.05 -5.15
CA ARG A 94 25.88 3.81 -5.90
C ARG A 94 25.79 2.55 -5.04
N VAL A 95 26.17 2.61 -3.76
CA VAL A 95 26.14 1.46 -2.86
C VAL A 95 24.70 0.97 -2.64
N HIS A 96 23.75 1.89 -2.46
CA HIS A 96 22.34 1.54 -2.32
C HIS A 96 21.75 0.98 -3.61
N LEU A 97 22.13 1.52 -4.77
CA LEU A 97 21.70 0.95 -6.06
C LEU A 97 22.15 -0.52 -6.22
N VAL A 98 23.36 -0.87 -5.82
CA VAL A 98 23.87 -2.25 -5.91
C VAL A 98 23.15 -3.19 -4.94
N ASN A 99 22.86 -2.73 -3.73
CA ASN A 99 22.31 -3.58 -2.67
C ASN A 99 20.79 -3.70 -2.68
N LEU A 100 20.07 -2.60 -2.97
CA LEU A 100 18.61 -2.52 -2.92
C LEU A 100 17.97 -2.52 -4.33
N GLY A 101 18.76 -2.16 -5.34
CA GLY A 101 18.26 -1.97 -6.69
C GLY A 101 17.48 -0.65 -6.86
N PRO A 102 16.95 -0.39 -8.06
CA PRO A 102 16.25 0.85 -8.38
C PRO A 102 14.74 0.83 -8.05
N GLY A 103 14.28 -0.21 -7.35
CA GLY A 103 12.86 -0.42 -7.06
C GLY A 103 12.24 0.66 -6.17
N ASP A 104 13.05 1.25 -5.29
CA ASP A 104 12.62 2.32 -4.37
C ASP A 104 12.24 3.62 -5.11
N ILE A 105 12.86 3.88 -6.27
CA ILE A 105 12.47 4.99 -7.13
C ILE A 105 11.20 4.63 -7.90
N MET A 106 11.22 3.49 -8.60
CA MET A 106 10.12 3.08 -9.45
C MET A 106 10.01 1.55 -9.48
N GLY A 107 9.00 1.04 -8.79
CA GLY A 107 8.67 -0.37 -8.76
C GLY A 107 8.33 -0.92 -10.15
N ASN A 108 8.56 -2.22 -10.36
CA ASN A 108 8.31 -2.87 -11.64
C ASN A 108 6.84 -2.75 -12.09
N SER A 109 5.89 -2.80 -11.16
CA SER A 109 4.46 -2.63 -11.45
C SER A 109 4.16 -1.24 -12.01
N VAL A 110 4.72 -0.20 -11.41
CA VAL A 110 4.60 1.20 -11.87
C VAL A 110 5.24 1.36 -13.25
N LEU A 111 6.45 0.84 -13.45
CA LEU A 111 7.14 0.91 -14.75
C LEU A 111 6.32 0.24 -15.86
N MET A 112 5.81 -0.97 -15.62
CA MET A 112 4.97 -1.68 -16.59
C MET A 112 3.65 -0.95 -16.84
N ARG A 113 3.09 -0.30 -15.82
CA ARG A 113 1.87 0.51 -15.95
C ARG A 113 2.13 1.75 -16.82
N ILE A 114 3.22 2.48 -16.57
CA ILE A 114 3.63 3.63 -17.38
C ILE A 114 3.81 3.21 -18.83
N LEU A 115 4.53 2.10 -19.06
CA LEU A 115 4.76 1.56 -20.38
C LEU A 115 3.42 1.24 -21.10
N ALA A 116 2.53 0.50 -20.45
CA ALA A 116 1.23 0.17 -21.05
C ALA A 116 0.40 1.43 -21.36
N CYS A 117 0.37 2.41 -20.44
CA CYS A 117 -0.40 3.63 -20.62
C CYS A 117 0.21 4.57 -21.66
N ALA A 118 1.54 4.62 -21.79
CA ALA A 118 2.23 5.36 -22.83
C ALA A 118 1.92 4.79 -24.22
N LEU A 119 1.93 3.46 -24.37
CA LEU A 119 1.56 2.79 -25.62
C LEU A 119 0.11 3.02 -26.01
N ALA A 120 -0.77 3.08 -25.02
CA ALA A 120 -2.17 3.43 -25.22
C ALA A 120 -2.41 4.95 -25.39
N SER A 121 -1.34 5.77 -25.40
CA SER A 121 -1.41 7.23 -25.48
C SER A 121 -2.37 7.83 -24.44
N LYS A 122 -2.27 7.38 -23.19
CA LYS A 122 -3.14 7.83 -22.07
C LYS A 122 -2.45 8.80 -21.12
N ILE A 123 -1.13 8.92 -21.19
CA ILE A 123 -0.34 9.78 -20.31
C ILE A 123 0.18 10.95 -21.15
N HIS A 124 -0.36 12.14 -20.91
CA HIS A 124 0.07 13.40 -21.53
C HIS A 124 0.34 14.51 -20.50
N SER A 125 0.05 14.26 -19.23
CA SER A 125 0.23 15.22 -18.15
C SER A 125 0.64 14.51 -16.86
N ILE A 126 1.12 15.29 -15.89
CA ILE A 126 1.54 14.77 -14.59
C ILE A 126 0.31 14.22 -13.83
N GLU A 127 -0.84 14.87 -13.97
CA GLU A 127 -2.09 14.43 -13.35
C GLU A 127 -2.57 13.10 -13.94
N ALA A 128 -2.44 12.91 -15.26
CA ALA A 128 -2.76 11.65 -15.90
C ALA A 128 -1.81 10.53 -15.44
N LEU A 129 -0.52 10.84 -15.30
CA LEU A 129 0.47 9.90 -14.77
C LEU A 129 0.15 9.48 -13.33
N ASP A 130 -0.21 10.44 -12.48
CA ASP A 130 -0.55 10.19 -11.07
C ASP A 130 -1.84 9.37 -10.97
N HIS A 131 -2.86 9.74 -11.74
CA HIS A 131 -4.13 9.03 -11.79
C HIS A 131 -3.96 7.56 -12.23
N GLU A 132 -3.14 7.31 -13.26
CA GLU A 132 -2.98 5.97 -13.82
C GLU A 132 -2.05 5.04 -13.02
N THR A 133 -1.09 5.61 -12.29
CA THR A 133 -0.03 4.84 -11.63
C THR A 133 -0.08 4.92 -10.10
N LYS A 134 -0.66 6.00 -9.56
CA LYS A 134 -0.63 6.36 -8.13
C LYS A 134 0.79 6.32 -7.55
N TRP A 135 1.77 6.66 -8.39
CA TRP A 135 3.17 6.61 -8.02
C TRP A 135 3.52 7.79 -7.12
N GLY A 136 4.00 7.51 -5.91
CA GLY A 136 4.25 8.54 -4.88
C GLY A 136 5.28 9.61 -5.27
N LEU A 137 6.11 9.38 -6.28
CA LEU A 137 7.09 10.36 -6.77
C LEU A 137 6.63 11.09 -8.05
N THR A 138 5.35 10.96 -8.44
CA THR A 138 4.84 11.58 -9.67
C THR A 138 5.04 13.10 -9.69
N GLN A 139 4.82 13.79 -8.57
CA GLN A 139 4.99 15.24 -8.51
C GLN A 139 6.46 15.68 -8.63
N GLU A 140 7.41 14.86 -8.16
CA GLU A 140 8.83 15.21 -8.15
C GLU A 140 9.56 14.77 -9.43
N LEU A 141 9.22 13.59 -9.94
CA LEU A 141 9.92 12.92 -11.05
C LEU A 141 9.06 12.77 -12.31
N GLY A 142 7.76 13.03 -12.22
CA GLY A 142 6.82 12.79 -13.32
C GLY A 142 7.16 13.57 -14.58
N GLN A 143 7.65 14.82 -14.45
CA GLN A 143 8.04 15.63 -15.61
C GLN A 143 9.20 14.99 -16.41
N HIS A 144 10.16 14.37 -15.73
CA HIS A 144 11.25 13.65 -16.40
C HIS A 144 10.71 12.41 -17.14
N VAL A 145 9.77 11.69 -16.53
CA VAL A 145 9.12 10.53 -17.15
C VAL A 145 8.33 10.94 -18.40
N LEU A 146 7.57 12.04 -18.34
CA LEU A 146 6.85 12.58 -19.51
C LEU A 146 7.81 12.90 -20.66
N THR A 147 8.97 13.48 -20.34
CA THR A 147 10.02 13.78 -21.34
C THR A 147 10.59 12.52 -21.99
N LEU A 148 10.54 11.35 -21.32
CA LEU A 148 10.94 10.07 -21.89
C LEU A 148 9.87 9.48 -22.80
N ILE A 149 8.59 9.79 -22.57
CA ILE A 149 7.46 9.33 -23.39
C ILE A 149 7.46 10.04 -24.76
N ASP A 150 7.80 11.34 -24.77
CA ASP A 150 7.79 12.17 -25.99
C ASP A 150 9.01 11.96 -26.91
N LYS A 151 9.97 11.09 -26.52
CA LYS A 151 11.17 10.75 -27.31
C LYS A 151 10.94 9.61 -28.31
#